data_AF-A0A7C3S4Q0-F1
#
_entry.id   AF-A0A7C3S4Q0-F1
#
_cell.length_a   1.000
_cell.length_b   1.000
_cell.length_c   1.000
_cell.angle_alpha   90.00
_cell.angle_beta   90.00
_cell.angle_gamma   90.00
#
_symmetry.space_group_name_H-M   'P 1'
#
loop_
_entity.id
_entity.type
_entity.pdbx_description
1 polymer ?
#
loop_
_entity_poly.entity_id
_entity_poly.type
_entity_poly.pdbx_seq_one_letter_code
_entity_poly.pdbx_strand_id
1 'polypeptide(L)'
;MKRWIPMILMASWLVVGGIQGQVVYRWVDESGTIHFTDDPTSIPEKYRKQTEERKPPESPETRPEAVHSPPDQRGPAPSRTDQLGRGELWWRAKVKEWEDKLETAQRHYEETRAALEATNREIGASKLKPDSFQRKLKAEKKALEEKVDHWERQIKEAKEMLEKTLPREAQDYGADPAWLKPPD
;
A
#
# COMPACT_ATOMS: atom_id res chain seq x y z
N MET A 1 8.72 -70.59 12.58
CA MET A 1 9.15 -70.50 13.99
C MET A 1 9.92 -69.19 14.14
N LYS A 2 9.34 -68.11 14.70
CA LYS A 2 9.22 -67.81 16.15
C LYS A 2 10.61 -67.43 16.70
N ARG A 3 11.01 -66.14 16.66
CA ARG A 3 11.23 -65.18 17.79
C ARG A 3 12.64 -64.56 17.60
N TRP A 4 13.04 -63.34 17.99
CA TRP A 4 12.51 -62.22 18.78
C TRP A 4 13.39 -60.97 18.52
N ILE A 5 12.78 -59.78 18.55
CA ILE A 5 13.40 -58.45 18.76
C ILE A 5 13.83 -58.36 20.24
N PRO A 6 15.02 -57.82 20.63
CA PRO A 6 15.08 -56.40 21.07
C PRO A 6 16.42 -55.65 20.93
N MET A 7 16.30 -54.37 20.55
CA MET A 7 16.83 -53.18 21.25
C MET A 7 18.36 -53.06 21.46
N ILE A 8 18.89 -51.89 21.05
CA ILE A 8 19.84 -50.99 21.77
C ILE A 8 20.96 -50.46 20.85
N LEU A 9 20.83 -49.16 20.55
CA LEU A 9 21.86 -48.12 20.35
C LEU A 9 22.96 -48.28 19.27
N MET A 10 23.33 -47.13 18.71
CA MET A 10 24.38 -46.87 17.69
C MET A 10 23.95 -47.29 16.27
N ALA A 11 23.76 -46.42 15.29
CA ALA A 11 24.42 -45.15 15.02
C ALA A 11 23.46 -44.28 14.19
N SER A 12 22.79 -43.34 14.85
CA SER A 12 22.18 -42.18 14.18
C SER A 12 23.20 -41.05 14.24
N TRP A 13 24.16 -41.08 13.33
CA TRP A 13 25.11 -40.00 13.11
C TRP A 13 25.09 -39.70 11.63
N LEU A 14 24.11 -38.90 11.21
CA LEU A 14 24.05 -38.29 9.89
C LEU A 14 23.56 -36.85 10.04
N VAL A 15 24.53 -35.95 9.86
CA VAL A 15 24.40 -34.62 9.26
C VAL A 15 23.60 -33.60 10.07
N VAL A 16 24.29 -32.96 11.01
CA VAL A 16 23.98 -31.57 11.40
C VAL A 16 24.60 -30.68 10.33
N GLY A 17 23.84 -30.36 9.29
CA GLY A 17 24.19 -29.31 8.34
C GLY A 17 24.06 -27.95 9.02
N GLY A 18 25.17 -27.23 9.18
CA GLY A 18 25.16 -25.87 9.69
C GLY A 18 24.32 -24.97 8.80
N ILE A 19 23.28 -24.36 9.36
CA ILE A 19 22.55 -23.28 8.70
C ILE A 19 23.50 -22.08 8.70
N GLN A 20 24.23 -21.89 7.61
CA GLN A 20 24.97 -20.64 7.42
C GLN A 20 23.95 -19.53 7.23
N GLY A 21 23.95 -18.56 8.14
CA GLY A 21 23.09 -17.38 8.05
C GLY A 21 23.39 -16.63 6.76
N GLN A 22 22.44 -16.61 5.83
CA GLN A 22 22.52 -15.79 4.64
C GLN A 22 22.40 -14.31 5.06
N VAL A 23 23.37 -13.50 4.62
CA VAL A 23 23.37 -12.06 4.86
C VAL A 23 22.50 -11.43 3.77
N VAL A 24 21.33 -10.93 4.16
CA VAL A 24 20.41 -10.21 3.27
C VAL A 24 20.66 -8.72 3.41
N TYR A 25 20.99 -8.07 2.30
CA TYR A 25 21.24 -6.64 2.22
C TYR A 25 19.96 -5.88 1.84
N ARG A 26 19.71 -4.76 2.53
CA ARG A 26 18.54 -3.89 2.33
C ARG A 26 18.97 -2.48 1.97
N TRP A 27 18.36 -1.89 0.94
CA TRP A 27 18.53 -0.46 0.61
C TRP A 27 17.23 0.15 0.08
N VAL A 28 17.14 1.48 0.16
CA VAL A 28 16.03 2.29 -0.34
C VAL A 28 16.52 3.09 -1.54
N ASP A 29 15.79 3.03 -2.66
CA ASP A 29 16.12 3.84 -3.84
C ASP A 29 15.55 5.26 -3.80
N GLU A 30 15.88 6.08 -4.80
CA GLU A 30 15.41 7.46 -4.96
C GLU A 30 13.87 7.58 -5.09
N SER A 31 13.18 6.49 -5.44
CA SER A 31 11.72 6.44 -5.48
C SER A 31 11.09 6.01 -4.16
N GLY A 32 11.89 5.68 -3.15
CA GLY A 32 11.42 5.18 -1.86
C GLY A 32 11.08 3.68 -1.88
N THR A 33 11.48 2.94 -2.92
CA THR A 33 11.25 1.49 -3.00
C THR A 33 12.34 0.76 -2.22
N ILE A 34 11.93 -0.18 -1.35
CA ILE A 34 12.84 -1.04 -0.59
C ILE A 34 13.23 -2.25 -1.44
N HIS A 35 14.53 -2.48 -1.56
CA HIS A 35 15.09 -3.65 -2.25
C HIS A 35 15.81 -4.57 -1.26
N PHE A 36 15.74 -5.86 -1.52
CA PHE A 36 16.44 -6.92 -0.78
C PHE A 36 17.31 -7.70 -1.75
N THR A 37 18.57 -7.96 -1.39
CA THR A 37 19.46 -8.82 -2.19
C THR A 37 20.38 -9.62 -1.30
N ASP A 38 20.71 -10.83 -1.73
CA ASP A 38 21.71 -11.67 -1.08
C ASP A 38 23.11 -11.47 -1.69
N ASP A 39 23.18 -10.72 -2.81
CA ASP A 39 24.42 -10.43 -3.54
C ASP A 39 24.81 -8.95 -3.39
N PRO A 40 25.88 -8.62 -2.64
CA PRO A 40 26.30 -7.24 -2.43
C PRO A 40 26.73 -6.52 -3.72
N THR A 41 27.06 -7.25 -4.79
CA THR A 41 27.42 -6.65 -6.07
C THR A 41 26.21 -6.06 -6.82
N SER A 42 25.01 -6.57 -6.53
CA SER A 42 23.75 -6.08 -7.08
C SER A 42 23.31 -4.73 -6.50
N ILE A 43 23.98 -4.26 -5.44
CA ILE A 43 23.71 -2.95 -4.83
C ILE A 43 24.45 -1.86 -5.64
N PRO A 44 23.75 -0.86 -6.20
CA PRO A 44 24.38 0.29 -6.85
C PRO A 44 25.34 1.01 -5.90
N GLU A 45 26.49 1.47 -6.41
CA GLU A 45 27.57 2.06 -5.57
C GLU A 45 27.09 3.19 -4.65
N LYS A 46 26.11 3.97 -5.10
CA LYS A 46 25.49 5.06 -4.31
C LYS A 46 24.81 4.60 -3.02
N TYR A 47 24.40 3.33 -2.92
CA TYR A 47 23.66 2.79 -1.76
C TYR A 47 24.49 1.82 -0.90
N ARG A 48 25.70 1.42 -1.33
CA ARG A 48 26.57 0.50 -0.58
C ARG A 48 27.02 1.02 0.78
N LYS A 49 27.05 2.34 0.98
CA LYS A 49 27.42 2.97 2.26
C LYS A 49 26.27 3.03 3.27
N GLN A 50 25.04 2.73 2.86
CA GLN A 50 23.83 2.80 3.71
C GLN A 50 23.32 1.41 4.11
N THR A 51 24.06 0.35 3.78
CA THR A 51 23.62 -1.02 3.99
C THR A 51 23.92 -1.46 5.42
N GLU A 52 22.87 -1.60 6.25
CA GLU A 52 22.98 -2.25 7.56
C GLU A 52 23.09 -3.77 7.38
N GLU A 53 24.24 -4.36 7.75
CA GLU A 53 24.37 -5.81 7.89
C GLU A 53 23.54 -6.29 9.10
N ARG A 54 22.38 -6.91 8.85
CA ARG A 54 21.60 -7.55 9.91
C ARG A 54 21.99 -9.02 10.02
N LYS A 55 22.88 -9.36 10.95
CA LYS A 55 23.07 -10.76 11.37
C LYS A 55 21.88 -11.22 12.23
N PRO A 56 21.43 -12.48 12.13
CA PRO A 56 20.35 -13.00 12.98
C PRO A 56 20.76 -12.99 14.46
N PRO A 57 19.83 -12.68 15.40
CA PRO A 57 20.16 -12.57 16.82
C PRO A 57 20.34 -13.94 17.47
N GLU A 58 21.50 -14.14 18.12
CA GLU A 58 21.70 -15.19 19.12
C GLU A 58 21.24 -14.64 20.50
N SER A 59 20.61 -15.51 21.29
CA SER A 59 19.87 -15.24 22.55
C SER A 59 20.67 -14.56 23.69
N PRO A 60 20.00 -14.05 24.74
CA PRO A 60 20.49 -12.93 25.54
C PRO A 60 21.26 -13.34 26.80
N GLU A 61 22.33 -12.63 27.12
CA GLU A 61 22.88 -12.60 28.48
C GLU A 61 23.41 -11.21 28.85
N THR A 62 22.77 -10.64 29.89
CA THR A 62 23.33 -9.78 30.95
C THR A 62 23.93 -8.40 30.59
N ARG A 63 23.16 -7.35 30.92
CA ARG A 63 23.62 -5.97 31.25
C ARG A 63 24.31 -5.97 32.64
N PRO A 64 25.02 -4.91 33.13
CA PRO A 64 25.23 -3.58 32.54
C PRO A 64 26.62 -2.94 32.74
N GLU A 65 27.02 -2.03 31.85
CA GLU A 65 27.77 -0.83 32.26
C GLU A 65 27.57 0.27 31.21
N ALA A 66 26.83 1.30 31.58
CA ALA A 66 26.64 2.51 30.79
C ALA A 66 27.17 3.67 31.62
N VAL A 67 28.43 4.02 31.39
CA VAL A 67 28.96 5.35 31.69
C VAL A 67 29.13 6.06 30.34
N HIS A 68 28.92 7.38 30.35
CA HIS A 68 29.09 8.35 29.27
C HIS A 68 27.84 8.67 28.42
N SER A 69 27.16 9.76 28.79
CA SER A 69 26.45 10.66 27.85
C SER A 69 27.44 11.71 27.31
N PRO A 70 27.09 12.56 26.32
CA PRO A 70 26.59 12.30 24.97
C PRO A 70 27.50 12.97 23.90
N PRO A 71 27.48 12.55 22.63
CA PRO A 71 27.65 13.49 21.53
C PRO A 71 26.32 13.65 20.80
N ASP A 72 26.04 14.90 20.43
CA ASP A 72 24.99 15.39 19.53
C ASP A 72 24.81 14.44 18.32
N GLN A 73 24.01 13.39 18.51
CA GLN A 73 23.47 12.59 17.42
C GLN A 73 22.19 13.27 16.96
N ARG A 74 22.33 14.38 16.25
CA ARG A 74 21.56 14.55 15.01
C ARG A 74 22.05 13.51 13.99
N GLY A 75 21.86 12.24 14.32
CA GLY A 75 21.72 11.22 13.29
C GLY A 75 20.53 11.63 12.41
N PRO A 76 20.50 11.24 11.13
CA PRO A 76 19.28 11.43 10.34
C PRO A 76 18.14 10.86 11.17
N ALA A 77 17.11 11.68 11.42
CA ALA A 77 15.94 11.28 12.21
C ALA A 77 15.57 9.85 11.80
N PRO A 78 15.32 8.92 12.77
CA PRO A 78 15.02 7.54 12.43
C PRO A 78 13.98 7.57 11.32
N SER A 79 14.30 7.00 10.16
CA SER A 79 13.43 7.05 8.99
C SER A 79 12.08 6.53 9.45
N ARG A 80 11.14 7.45 9.68
CA ARG A 80 9.90 7.12 10.38
C ARG A 80 9.07 6.38 9.35
N THR A 81 9.04 5.07 9.49
CA THR A 81 8.30 4.15 8.63
C THR A 81 7.28 3.42 9.47
N ASP A 82 6.22 2.96 8.83
CA ASP A 82 5.28 2.03 9.45
C ASP A 82 5.90 0.63 9.63
N GLN A 83 5.12 -0.30 10.16
CA GLN A 83 5.54 -1.69 10.39
C GLN A 83 5.92 -2.46 9.11
N LEU A 84 5.50 -1.98 7.93
CA LEU A 84 5.84 -2.55 6.62
C LEU A 84 7.02 -1.83 5.95
N GLY A 85 7.64 -0.85 6.62
CA GLY A 85 8.72 -0.05 6.05
C GLY A 85 8.24 1.08 5.12
N ARG A 86 6.93 1.35 5.04
CA ARG A 86 6.40 2.44 4.21
C ARG A 86 6.54 3.76 4.95
N GLY A 87 7.16 4.75 4.30
CA GLY A 87 7.34 6.09 4.83
C GLY A 87 6.21 7.05 4.44
N GLU A 88 6.34 8.30 4.90
CA GLU A 88 5.42 9.40 4.62
C GLU A 88 5.07 9.56 3.13
N LEU A 89 6.07 9.51 2.24
CA LEU A 89 5.87 9.68 0.81
C LEU A 89 4.91 8.65 0.22
N TRP A 90 4.97 7.40 0.70
CA TRP A 90 4.09 6.34 0.24
C TRP A 90 2.63 6.61 0.65
N TRP A 91 2.41 6.98 1.92
CA TRP A 91 1.09 7.30 2.44
C TRP A 91 0.49 8.54 1.76
N ARG A 92 1.29 9.58 1.55
CA ARG A 92 0.88 10.79 0.80
C ARG A 92 0.54 10.49 -0.65
N ALA A 93 1.35 9.68 -1.33
CA ALA A 93 1.06 9.25 -2.69
C ALA A 93 -0.26 8.47 -2.75
N LYS A 94 -0.54 7.64 -1.74
CA LYS A 94 -1.78 6.88 -1.67
C LYS A 94 -3.01 7.75 -1.43
N VAL A 95 -2.92 8.74 -0.54
CA VAL A 95 -3.98 9.74 -0.35
C VAL A 95 -4.24 10.49 -1.65
N LYS A 96 -3.18 11.01 -2.27
CA LYS A 96 -3.27 11.74 -3.54
C LYS A 96 -3.94 10.92 -4.64
N GLU A 97 -3.59 9.65 -4.78
CA GLU A 97 -4.23 8.76 -5.76
C GLU A 97 -5.75 8.69 -5.58
N TRP A 98 -6.22 8.60 -4.34
CA TRP A 98 -7.65 8.55 -4.04
C TRP A 98 -8.34 9.91 -4.13
N GLU A 99 -7.65 11.00 -3.82
CA GLU A 99 -8.13 12.36 -4.08
C GLU A 99 -8.32 12.62 -5.58
N ASP A 100 -7.33 12.27 -6.40
CA ASP A 100 -7.40 12.41 -7.87
C ASP A 100 -8.56 11.57 -8.46
N LYS A 101 -8.79 10.37 -7.91
CA LYS A 101 -9.96 9.53 -8.27
C LYS A 101 -11.27 10.19 -7.86
N LEU A 102 -11.34 10.75 -6.65
CA LEU A 102 -12.53 11.45 -6.17
C LEU A 102 -12.86 12.65 -7.06
N GLU A 103 -11.87 13.48 -7.38
CA GLU A 103 -12.05 14.65 -8.25
C GLU A 103 -12.50 14.22 -9.65
N THR A 104 -11.84 13.22 -10.24
CA THR A 104 -12.19 12.73 -11.58
C THR A 104 -13.61 12.16 -11.61
N ALA A 105 -14.00 11.39 -10.59
CA ALA A 105 -15.35 10.84 -10.49
C ALA A 105 -16.40 11.95 -10.28
N GLN A 106 -16.09 12.99 -9.50
CA GLN A 106 -16.96 14.17 -9.33
C GLN A 106 -17.16 14.92 -10.65
N ARG A 107 -16.08 15.20 -11.38
CA ARG A 107 -16.17 15.87 -12.69
C ARG A 107 -17.04 15.08 -13.66
N HIS A 108 -16.81 13.77 -13.78
CA HIS A 108 -17.63 12.94 -14.67
C HIS A 108 -19.08 12.78 -14.19
N TYR A 109 -19.32 12.77 -12.87
CA TYR A 109 -20.67 12.81 -12.32
C TYR A 109 -21.40 14.08 -12.75
N GLU A 110 -20.77 15.24 -12.59
CA GLU A 110 -21.36 16.54 -12.98
C GLU A 110 -21.62 16.62 -14.48
N GLU A 111 -20.66 16.21 -15.31
CA GLU A 111 -20.81 16.14 -16.78
C GLU A 111 -21.97 15.22 -17.18
N THR A 112 -22.03 14.01 -16.60
CA THR A 112 -23.07 13.03 -16.92
C THR A 112 -24.44 13.51 -16.46
N ARG A 113 -24.51 14.15 -15.29
CA ARG A 113 -25.74 14.74 -14.77
C ARG A 113 -26.23 15.90 -15.63
N ALA A 114 -25.32 16.78 -16.08
CA ALA A 114 -25.66 17.86 -17.00
C ALA A 114 -26.18 17.33 -18.34
N ALA A 115 -25.55 16.27 -18.89
CA ALA A 115 -26.02 15.60 -20.09
C ALA A 115 -27.41 14.97 -19.87
N LEU A 116 -27.64 14.31 -18.74
CA LEU A 116 -28.94 13.72 -18.38
C LEU A 116 -30.04 14.79 -18.30
N GLU A 117 -29.76 15.94 -17.71
CA GLU A 117 -30.69 17.07 -17.67
C GLU A 117 -30.98 17.62 -19.07
N ALA A 118 -29.96 17.74 -19.92
CA ALA A 118 -30.13 18.17 -21.31
C ALA A 118 -31.02 17.17 -22.09
N THR A 119 -30.77 15.86 -21.97
CA THR A 119 -31.60 14.82 -22.60
C THR A 119 -33.04 14.86 -22.07
N ASN A 120 -33.25 15.08 -20.77
CA ASN A 120 -34.59 15.23 -20.19
C ASN A 120 -35.33 16.46 -20.75
N ARG A 121 -34.64 17.59 -20.93
CA ARG A 121 -35.21 18.78 -21.57
C ARG A 121 -35.56 18.52 -23.03
N GLU A 122 -34.68 17.84 -23.78
CA GLU A 122 -34.91 17.49 -25.18
C GLU A 122 -36.12 16.56 -25.32
N ILE A 123 -36.27 15.55 -24.46
CA ILE A 123 -37.47 14.70 -24.41
C ILE A 123 -38.73 15.55 -24.20
N GLY A 124 -38.68 16.53 -23.30
CA GLY A 124 -39.77 17.46 -23.04
C GLY A 124 -40.13 18.36 -24.22
N ALA A 125 -39.13 18.81 -24.98
CA ALA A 125 -39.29 19.67 -26.15
C ALA A 125 -39.72 18.89 -27.41
N SER A 126 -39.26 17.66 -27.56
CA SER A 126 -39.45 16.83 -28.76
C SER A 126 -40.72 15.96 -28.75
N LYS A 127 -41.73 16.31 -27.95
CA LYS A 127 -42.98 15.52 -27.81
C LYS A 127 -43.73 15.24 -29.11
N LEU A 128 -43.57 16.10 -30.13
CA LEU A 128 -44.19 15.95 -31.46
C LEU A 128 -43.33 15.17 -32.47
N LYS A 129 -42.13 14.73 -32.08
CA LYS A 129 -41.23 13.96 -32.95
C LYS A 129 -41.70 12.49 -33.07
N PRO A 130 -41.28 11.77 -34.12
CA PRO A 130 -41.61 10.35 -34.28
C PRO A 130 -41.16 9.48 -33.11
N ASP A 131 -41.89 8.39 -32.86
CA ASP A 131 -41.60 7.45 -31.76
C ASP A 131 -40.21 6.81 -31.81
N SER A 132 -39.62 6.64 -32.99
CA SER A 132 -38.24 6.15 -33.13
C SER A 132 -37.22 7.10 -32.49
N PHE A 133 -37.42 8.40 -32.62
CA PHE A 133 -36.57 9.43 -32.01
C PHE A 133 -36.76 9.44 -30.49
N GLN A 134 -38.00 9.38 -30.03
CA GLN A 134 -38.33 9.29 -28.59
C GLN A 134 -37.73 8.04 -27.93
N ARG A 135 -37.77 6.88 -28.61
CA ARG A 135 -37.12 5.66 -28.12
C ARG A 135 -35.62 5.82 -27.97
N LYS A 136 -34.95 6.48 -28.92
CA LYS A 136 -33.51 6.76 -28.84
C LYS A 136 -33.18 7.63 -27.63
N LEU A 137 -33.89 8.75 -27.44
CA LEU A 137 -33.66 9.65 -26.31
C LEU A 137 -33.92 8.97 -24.96
N LYS A 138 -34.95 8.13 -24.85
CA LYS A 138 -35.21 7.35 -23.63
C LYS A 138 -34.11 6.33 -23.35
N ALA A 139 -33.57 5.67 -24.38
CA ALA A 139 -32.44 4.76 -24.23
C ALA A 139 -31.17 5.49 -23.79
N GLU A 140 -30.90 6.66 -24.38
CA GLU A 140 -29.79 7.54 -23.99
C GLU A 140 -29.92 8.03 -22.55
N LYS A 141 -31.12 8.49 -22.16
CA LYS A 141 -31.44 8.85 -20.77
C LYS A 141 -31.08 7.70 -19.81
N LYS A 142 -31.56 6.49 -20.09
CA LYS A 142 -31.30 5.32 -19.25
C LYS A 142 -29.79 5.03 -19.15
N ALA A 143 -29.06 5.10 -20.26
CA ALA A 143 -27.61 4.91 -20.25
C ALA A 143 -26.88 5.99 -19.44
N LEU A 144 -27.38 7.23 -19.43
CA LEU A 144 -26.85 8.31 -18.60
C LEU A 144 -27.18 8.11 -17.12
N GLU A 145 -28.39 7.65 -16.78
CA GLU A 145 -28.76 7.28 -15.40
C GLU A 145 -27.84 6.18 -14.85
N GLU A 146 -27.59 5.12 -15.63
CA GLU A 146 -26.66 4.05 -15.24
C GLU A 146 -25.22 4.56 -15.02
N LYS A 147 -24.78 5.55 -15.82
CA LYS A 147 -23.47 6.21 -15.64
C LYS A 147 -23.44 7.09 -14.39
N VAL A 148 -24.53 7.81 -14.09
CA VAL A 148 -24.65 8.58 -12.85
C VAL A 148 -24.48 7.65 -11.65
N ASP A 149 -25.22 6.53 -11.60
CA ASP A 149 -25.11 5.53 -10.54
C ASP A 149 -23.71 4.92 -10.44
N HIS A 150 -23.02 4.76 -11.58
CA HIS A 150 -21.63 4.30 -11.60
C HIS A 150 -20.69 5.32 -10.93
N TRP A 151 -20.75 6.59 -11.31
CA TRP A 151 -19.90 7.63 -10.74
C TRP A 151 -20.22 7.90 -9.28
N GLU A 152 -21.49 7.84 -8.86
CA GLU A 152 -21.88 7.95 -7.45
C GLU A 152 -21.22 6.86 -6.59
N ARG A 153 -21.17 5.62 -7.09
CA ARG A 153 -20.45 4.53 -6.41
C ARG A 153 -18.96 4.81 -6.30
N GLN A 154 -18.33 5.31 -7.35
CA GLN A 154 -16.89 5.65 -7.34
C GLN A 154 -16.58 6.80 -6.38
N ILE A 155 -17.43 7.84 -6.35
CA ILE A 155 -17.31 8.93 -5.37
C ILE A 155 -17.43 8.39 -3.94
N LYS A 156 -18.41 7.52 -3.69
CA LYS A 156 -18.63 6.93 -2.36
C LYS A 156 -17.43 6.08 -1.94
N GLU A 157 -16.93 5.24 -2.83
CA GLU A 157 -15.77 4.38 -2.58
C GLU A 157 -14.52 5.22 -2.27
N ALA A 158 -14.22 6.23 -3.10
CA ALA A 158 -13.07 7.10 -2.88
C ALA A 158 -13.16 7.85 -1.54
N LYS A 159 -14.35 8.36 -1.18
CA LYS A 159 -14.58 8.98 0.12
C LYS A 159 -14.40 8.00 1.28
N GLU A 160 -14.95 6.80 1.16
CA GLU A 160 -14.80 5.76 2.17
C GLU A 160 -13.33 5.37 2.37
N MET A 161 -12.57 5.28 1.29
CA MET A 161 -11.14 5.01 1.35
C MET A 161 -10.36 6.13 2.06
N LEU A 162 -10.63 7.39 1.73
CA LEU A 162 -9.97 8.56 2.31
C LEU A 162 -10.34 8.77 3.79
N GLU A 163 -11.62 8.62 4.14
CA GLU A 163 -12.12 8.97 5.47
C GLU A 163 -12.02 7.83 6.48
N LYS A 164 -12.08 6.58 6.02
CA LYS A 164 -12.17 5.40 6.91
C LYS A 164 -11.03 4.43 6.70
N THR A 165 -10.80 3.97 5.48
CA THR A 165 -9.86 2.87 5.23
C THR A 165 -8.42 3.29 5.45
N LEU A 166 -7.96 4.38 4.81
CA LEU A 166 -6.57 4.84 4.94
C LEU A 166 -6.20 5.23 6.39
N PRO A 167 -7.03 5.98 7.14
CA PRO A 167 -6.76 6.25 8.56
C PRO A 167 -6.67 4.98 9.41
N ARG A 168 -7.55 4.01 9.16
CA ARG A 168 -7.53 2.73 9.87
C ARG A 168 -6.30 1.92 9.53
N GLU A 169 -5.93 1.80 8.26
CA GLU A 169 -4.71 1.10 7.84
C GLU A 169 -3.47 1.79 8.42
N ALA A 170 -3.41 3.12 8.40
CA ALA A 170 -2.31 3.87 9.01
C ALA A 170 -2.18 3.55 10.51
N GLN A 171 -3.30 3.50 11.24
CA GLN A 171 -3.31 3.10 12.65
C GLN A 171 -2.86 1.65 12.85
N ASP A 172 -3.40 0.70 12.08
CA ASP A 172 -3.10 -0.72 12.20
C ASP A 172 -1.61 -1.01 11.95
N TYR A 173 -0.98 -0.29 11.00
CA TYR A 173 0.43 -0.42 10.68
C TYR A 173 1.35 0.53 11.45
N GLY A 174 0.83 1.37 12.36
CA GLY A 174 1.62 2.30 13.16
C GLY A 174 2.25 3.45 12.37
N ALA A 175 1.65 3.83 11.24
CA ALA A 175 2.00 5.02 10.48
C ALA A 175 1.60 6.31 11.23
N ASP A 176 2.29 7.43 10.95
CA ASP A 176 1.88 8.72 11.51
C ASP A 176 0.56 9.20 10.86
N PRO A 177 -0.51 9.48 11.63
CA PRO A 177 -1.72 10.09 11.09
C PRO A 177 -1.48 11.43 10.40
N ALA A 178 -0.40 12.15 10.74
CA ALA A 178 -0.03 13.40 10.08
C ALA A 178 0.35 13.22 8.60
N TRP A 179 0.80 12.03 8.20
CA TRP A 179 1.15 11.75 6.80
C TRP A 179 -0.07 11.70 5.86
N LEU A 180 -1.26 11.50 6.42
CA LEU A 180 -2.51 11.47 5.66
C LEU A 180 -3.10 12.87 5.43
N LYS A 181 -2.59 13.89 6.12
CA LYS A 181 -3.06 15.27 5.98
C LYS A 181 -2.19 16.03 4.98
N PRO A 182 -2.75 16.99 4.23
CA PRO A 182 -1.93 17.90 3.45
C PRO A 182 -0.92 18.63 4.35
N PRO A 183 0.29 18.95 3.85
CA PRO A 183 1.26 19.72 4.63
C PRO A 183 0.68 21.12 4.92
N ASP A 184 0.87 21.60 6.16
CA ASP A 184 0.55 22.98 6.56
C ASP A 184 1.41 24.02 5.83
#